data_AF-A0A521L3D5-F1
#
_entry.id   AF-A0A521L3D5-F1
#
_cell.length_a   1.000
_cell.length_b   1.000
_cell.length_c   1.000
_cell.angle_alpha   90.00
_cell.angle_beta   90.00
_cell.angle_gamma   90.00
#
_symmetry.space_group_name_H-M   'P 1'
#
loop_
_entity.id
_entity.type
_entity.pdbx_description
1 polymer ?
#
loop_
_entity_poly.entity_id
_entity_poly.type
_entity_poly.pdbx_seq_one_letter_code
_entity_poly.pdbx_strand_id
1 'polypeptide(L)'
;MVSTLSLSNGLTLLFAALCLWTMAAQSRGGMTSLGRLALPGGFALLATLMLLAGVFEANILFDVLWLVAFVVGSVIGRIRGWMLPVRPNKESGLVALPATIDGLVVAAVLAIVAAIDFASAMLGEALVEPGYVAAASALCAGFLGYRVLVIALRAVRPARTEISRPA
;
A
#
# COMPACT_ATOMS: atom_id res chain seq x y z
N MET A 1 -16.65 9.99 -24.98
CA MET A 1 -15.65 10.09 -23.88
C MET A 1 -15.58 8.82 -23.01
N VAL A 2 -15.95 7.65 -23.55
CA VAL A 2 -16.08 6.39 -22.77
C VAL A 2 -14.75 5.63 -22.62
N SER A 3 -13.78 5.82 -23.52
CA SER A 3 -12.52 5.06 -23.49
C SER A 3 -11.56 5.44 -22.36
N THR A 4 -11.50 6.71 -21.95
CA THR A 4 -10.46 7.15 -21.00
C THR A 4 -10.80 6.78 -19.55
N LEU A 5 -12.06 6.96 -19.14
CA LEU A 5 -12.56 6.57 -17.82
C LEU A 5 -12.57 5.04 -17.61
N SER A 6 -12.92 4.28 -18.65
CA SER A 6 -12.89 2.82 -18.58
C SER A 6 -11.45 2.28 -18.45
N LEU A 7 -10.49 2.93 -19.12
CA LEU A 7 -9.09 2.51 -19.09
C LEU A 7 -8.38 2.90 -17.78
N SER A 8 -8.66 4.06 -17.20
CA SER A 8 -8.12 4.42 -15.87
C SER A 8 -8.62 3.48 -14.78
N ASN A 9 -9.90 3.11 -14.82
CA ASN A 9 -10.49 2.27 -13.78
C ASN A 9 -10.03 0.82 -13.93
N GLY A 10 -9.86 0.35 -15.18
CA GLY A 10 -9.22 -0.93 -15.47
C GLY A 10 -7.76 -0.99 -15.00
N LEU A 11 -6.96 0.07 -15.22
CA LEU A 11 -5.59 0.15 -14.71
C LEU A 11 -5.53 0.20 -13.18
N THR A 12 -6.44 0.94 -12.55
CA THR A 12 -6.57 0.99 -11.09
C THR A 12 -6.82 -0.38 -10.49
N LEU A 13 -7.78 -1.12 -11.07
CA LEU A 13 -8.08 -2.49 -10.67
C LEU A 13 -6.88 -3.42 -10.89
N LEU A 14 -6.16 -3.25 -11.99
CA LEU A 14 -4.95 -4.02 -12.29
C LEU A 14 -3.85 -3.76 -11.26
N PHE A 15 -3.60 -2.50 -10.89
CA PHE A 15 -2.62 -2.18 -9.85
C PHE A 15 -3.04 -2.72 -8.48
N ALA A 16 -4.32 -2.65 -8.13
CA ALA A 16 -4.83 -3.24 -6.89
C ALA A 16 -4.70 -4.78 -6.88
N ALA A 17 -4.95 -5.44 -8.01
CA ALA A 17 -4.75 -6.87 -8.17
C ALA A 17 -3.27 -7.27 -8.08
N LEU A 18 -2.37 -6.50 -8.70
CA LEU A 18 -0.92 -6.70 -8.56
C LEU A 18 -0.45 -6.47 -7.13
N CYS A 19 -1.01 -5.47 -6.43
CA CYS A 19 -0.76 -5.27 -5.01
C CYS A 19 -1.17 -6.48 -4.19
N LEU A 20 -2.38 -7.01 -4.41
CA LEU A 20 -2.87 -8.20 -3.73
C LEU A 20 -2.01 -9.44 -4.02
N TRP A 21 -1.66 -9.67 -5.28
CA TRP A 21 -0.81 -10.78 -5.70
C TRP A 21 0.57 -10.71 -5.03
N THR A 22 1.24 -9.56 -5.16
CA THR A 22 2.58 -9.39 -4.57
C THR A 22 2.55 -9.49 -3.06
N MET A 23 1.47 -9.05 -2.41
CA MET A 23 1.30 -9.21 -0.97
C MET A 23 0.98 -10.64 -0.55
N ALA A 24 0.22 -11.39 -1.35
CA ALA A 24 -0.04 -12.82 -1.15
C ALA A 24 1.23 -13.68 -1.32
N ALA A 25 2.13 -13.28 -2.22
CA ALA A 25 3.45 -13.91 -2.34
C ALA A 25 4.33 -13.65 -1.10
N GLN A 26 4.25 -12.44 -0.53
CA GLN A 26 5.03 -12.06 0.65
C GLN A 26 4.44 -12.53 1.98
N SER A 27 3.12 -12.75 2.05
CA SER A 27 2.44 -13.19 3.28
C SER A 27 2.83 -14.60 3.72
N ARG A 28 3.33 -15.41 2.78
CA ARG A 28 3.87 -16.76 3.06
C ARG A 28 5.17 -16.74 3.85
N GLY A 29 5.79 -15.58 4.01
CA GLY A 29 7.10 -15.42 4.66
C GLY A 29 8.25 -15.95 3.80
N GLY A 30 9.46 -15.66 4.23
CA GLY A 30 10.69 -16.11 3.54
C GLY A 30 11.66 -14.98 3.23
N MET A 31 12.66 -15.28 2.41
CA MET A 31 13.70 -14.34 2.01
C MET A 31 13.26 -13.61 0.73
N THR A 32 13.15 -12.28 0.80
CA THR A 32 12.80 -11.45 -0.35
C THR A 32 13.82 -10.35 -0.56
N SER A 33 14.00 -9.89 -1.80
CA SER A 33 14.86 -8.74 -2.09
C SER A 33 14.17 -7.44 -1.68
N LEU A 34 14.98 -6.43 -1.33
CA LEU A 34 14.48 -5.13 -0.90
C LEU A 34 13.61 -4.44 -1.97
N GLY A 35 13.91 -4.66 -3.25
CA GLY A 35 13.09 -4.18 -4.37
C GLY A 35 11.73 -4.88 -4.47
N ARG A 36 11.67 -6.20 -4.30
CA ARG A 36 10.39 -6.95 -4.30
C ARG A 36 9.52 -6.60 -3.09
N LEU A 37 10.15 -6.31 -1.96
CA LEU A 37 9.47 -5.81 -0.77
C LEU A 37 8.76 -4.47 -1.01
N ALA A 38 9.32 -3.62 -1.88
CA ALA A 38 8.75 -2.30 -2.18
C ALA A 38 7.52 -2.32 -3.09
N LEU A 39 7.39 -3.37 -3.93
CA LEU A 39 6.34 -3.50 -4.94
C LEU A 39 4.90 -3.31 -4.42
N PRO A 40 4.43 -4.01 -3.36
CA PRO A 40 3.04 -3.86 -2.89
C PRO A 40 2.74 -2.44 -2.40
N GLY A 41 3.69 -1.78 -1.73
CA GLY A 41 3.53 -0.39 -1.32
C GLY A 41 3.44 0.57 -2.52
N GLY A 42 4.26 0.34 -3.55
CA GLY A 42 4.23 1.13 -4.79
C GLY A 42 2.93 0.97 -5.56
N PHE A 43 2.45 -0.27 -5.74
CA PHE A 43 1.18 -0.52 -6.42
C PHE A 43 -0.03 0.05 -5.66
N ALA A 44 -0.02 -0.01 -4.33
CA ALA A 44 -1.07 0.59 -3.52
C ALA A 44 -1.14 2.12 -3.68
N LEU A 45 0.02 2.79 -3.71
CA LEU A 45 0.10 4.23 -3.97
C LEU A 45 -0.38 4.60 -5.37
N LEU A 46 0.03 3.86 -6.39
CA LEU A 46 -0.41 4.09 -7.77
C LEU A 46 -1.94 3.94 -7.92
N ALA A 47 -2.52 2.87 -7.36
CA ALA A 47 -3.96 2.66 -7.37
C ALA A 47 -4.71 3.80 -6.68
N THR A 48 -4.20 4.26 -5.54
CA THR A 48 -4.81 5.38 -4.79
C THR A 48 -4.73 6.70 -5.54
N LEU A 49 -3.58 7.00 -6.16
CA LEU A 49 -3.41 8.21 -6.96
C LEU A 49 -4.37 8.22 -8.17
N MET A 50 -4.60 7.07 -8.79
CA MET A 50 -5.57 6.95 -9.88
C MET A 50 -7.01 7.16 -9.39
N LEU A 51 -7.40 6.60 -8.24
CA LEU A 51 -8.72 6.83 -7.65
C LEU A 51 -8.92 8.29 -7.26
N LEU A 52 -7.90 8.92 -6.67
CA LEU A 52 -7.93 10.36 -6.35
C LEU A 52 -8.09 11.21 -7.61
N ALA A 53 -7.39 10.87 -8.69
CA ALA A 53 -7.50 11.59 -9.96
C ALA A 53 -8.90 11.48 -10.59
N GLY A 54 -9.69 10.47 -10.20
CA GLY A 54 -11.08 10.27 -10.63
C GLY A 54 -12.14 10.98 -9.78
N VAL A 55 -11.77 11.58 -8.63
CA VAL A 55 -12.71 12.38 -7.83
C VAL A 55 -12.85 13.76 -8.47
N PHE A 56 -13.74 13.86 -9.46
CA PHE A 56 -13.92 15.06 -10.29
C PHE A 56 -14.72 16.19 -9.61
N GLU A 57 -15.23 15.99 -8.40
CA GLU A 57 -15.95 17.04 -7.66
C GLU A 57 -15.14 17.53 -6.45
N ALA A 58 -14.66 18.77 -6.56
CA ALA A 58 -13.92 19.45 -5.50
C ALA A 58 -14.84 19.71 -4.30
N ASN A 59 -14.84 18.78 -3.35
CA ASN A 59 -15.52 18.93 -2.07
C ASN A 59 -14.47 18.91 -0.95
N ILE A 60 -14.36 20.02 -0.23
CA ILE A 60 -13.41 20.21 0.88
C ILE A 60 -13.54 19.08 1.92
N LEU A 61 -14.74 18.56 2.15
CA LEU A 61 -14.95 17.46 3.07
C LEU A 61 -14.23 16.18 2.60
N PHE A 62 -14.33 15.85 1.31
CA PHE A 62 -13.64 14.69 0.76
C PHE A 62 -12.14 14.90 0.69
N ASP A 63 -11.68 16.12 0.42
CA ASP A 63 -10.26 16.48 0.45
C ASP A 63 -9.62 16.27 1.83
N VAL A 64 -10.28 16.74 2.89
CA VAL A 64 -9.83 16.51 4.26
C VAL A 64 -9.94 15.03 4.61
N LEU A 65 -11.00 14.35 4.19
CA LEU A 65 -11.25 12.95 4.54
C LEU A 65 -10.16 12.02 4.00
N TRP A 66 -9.79 12.12 2.72
CA TRP A 66 -8.76 11.24 2.15
C TRP A 66 -7.38 11.53 2.77
N LEU A 67 -7.09 12.79 3.10
CA LEU A 67 -5.84 13.19 3.74
C LEU A 67 -5.75 12.65 5.16
N VAL A 68 -6.82 12.79 5.95
CA VAL A 68 -6.90 12.21 7.31
C VAL A 68 -6.78 10.69 7.24
N ALA A 69 -7.49 10.04 6.32
CA ALA A 69 -7.43 8.60 6.11
C ALA A 69 -6.01 8.13 5.75
N PHE A 70 -5.32 8.86 4.88
CA PHE A 70 -3.92 8.60 4.53
C PHE A 70 -2.99 8.72 5.73
N VAL A 71 -3.13 9.78 6.53
CA VAL A 71 -2.33 9.99 7.74
C VAL A 71 -2.56 8.88 8.76
N VAL A 72 -3.82 8.53 9.01
CA VAL A 72 -4.19 7.43 9.93
C VAL A 72 -3.60 6.10 9.44
N GLY A 73 -3.81 5.77 8.17
CA GLY A 73 -3.22 4.57 7.56
C GLY A 73 -1.69 4.54 7.71
N SER A 74 -1.03 5.66 7.45
CA SER A 74 0.42 5.84 7.55
C SER A 74 0.95 5.59 8.97
N VAL A 75 0.27 6.13 9.98
CA VAL A 75 0.63 5.95 11.39
C VAL A 75 0.49 4.47 11.80
N ILE A 76 -0.62 3.83 11.46
CA ILE A 76 -0.86 2.42 11.77
C ILE A 76 0.17 1.53 11.04
N GLY A 77 0.42 1.79 9.76
CA GLY A 77 1.41 1.08 8.95
C GLY A 77 2.81 1.21 9.52
N ARG A 78 3.17 2.40 10.00
CA ARG A 78 4.44 2.66 10.68
C ARG A 78 4.57 1.83 11.96
N ILE A 79 3.57 1.85 12.84
CA ILE A 79 3.59 1.08 14.11
C ILE A 79 3.75 -0.41 13.82
N ARG A 80 2.96 -0.96 12.89
CA ARG A 80 3.06 -2.37 12.49
C ARG A 80 4.41 -2.72 11.86
N GLY A 81 4.98 -1.83 11.04
CA GLY A 81 6.33 -1.98 10.47
C GLY A 81 7.43 -2.10 11.54
N TRP A 82 7.25 -1.45 12.70
CA TRP A 82 8.17 -1.53 13.83
C TRP A 82 8.02 -2.82 14.64
N MET A 83 6.79 -3.31 14.80
CA MET A 83 6.51 -4.54 15.57
C MET A 83 6.99 -5.83 14.88
N LEU A 84 7.23 -5.78 13.56
CA LEU A 84 7.71 -6.93 12.81
C LEU A 84 9.19 -7.27 13.15
N PRO A 85 9.50 -8.53 13.53
CA PRO A 85 10.86 -9.00 13.69
C PRO A 85 11.50 -9.20 12.31
N VAL A 86 12.14 -8.15 11.80
CA VAL A 86 12.87 -8.19 10.53
C VAL A 86 14.29 -8.64 10.80
N ARG A 87 14.73 -9.74 10.18
CA ARG A 87 16.14 -10.16 10.19
C ARG A 87 16.78 -9.80 8.85
N PRO A 88 17.49 -8.67 8.75
CA PRO A 88 18.19 -8.30 7.53
C PRO A 88 19.42 -9.18 7.35
N ASN A 89 19.52 -9.89 6.22
CA ASN A 89 20.75 -10.56 5.83
C ASN A 89 21.55 -9.62 4.92
N LYS A 90 22.52 -8.92 5.52
CA LYS A 90 23.32 -7.90 4.84
C LYS A 90 24.24 -8.46 3.75
N GLU A 91 24.62 -9.73 3.84
CA GLU A 91 25.55 -10.35 2.88
C GLU A 91 24.89 -10.69 1.55
N SER A 92 23.58 -10.90 1.53
CA SER A 92 22.83 -11.29 0.32
C SER A 92 21.86 -10.22 -0.18
N GLY A 93 21.72 -9.09 0.52
CA GLY A 93 20.72 -8.05 0.21
C GLY A 93 19.27 -8.54 0.38
N LEU A 94 19.08 -9.65 1.10
CA LEU A 94 17.79 -10.29 1.35
C LEU A 94 17.25 -9.91 2.73
N VAL A 95 15.95 -9.70 2.80
CA VAL A 95 15.22 -9.43 4.03
C VAL A 95 14.35 -10.65 4.32
N ALA A 96 14.55 -11.26 5.50
CA ALA A 96 13.65 -12.32 5.97
C ALA A 96 12.40 -11.68 6.57
N LEU A 97 11.26 -11.89 5.90
CA LEU A 97 9.96 -11.44 6.39
C LEU A 97 9.24 -12.58 7.13
N PRO A 98 8.70 -12.33 8.32
CA PRO A 98 7.77 -13.26 8.97
C PRO A 98 6.45 -13.31 8.19
N ALA A 99 5.81 -14.49 8.18
CA ALA A 99 4.49 -14.66 7.60
C ALA A 99 3.50 -13.76 8.34
N THR A 100 2.82 -12.87 7.62
CA THR A 100 1.84 -11.93 8.19
C THR A 100 0.64 -11.77 7.29
N ILE A 101 -0.54 -11.74 7.92
CA ILE A 101 -1.83 -11.68 7.24
C ILE A 101 -2.31 -10.22 7.13
N ASP A 102 -1.90 -9.33 8.04
CA ASP A 102 -2.34 -7.93 8.09
C ASP A 102 -2.23 -7.19 6.75
N GLY A 103 -1.10 -7.37 6.05
CA GLY A 103 -0.90 -6.72 4.75
C GLY A 103 -1.74 -7.33 3.64
N LEU A 104 -1.99 -8.64 3.69
CA LEU A 104 -2.86 -9.33 2.73
C LEU A 104 -4.29 -8.83 2.87
N VAL A 105 -4.78 -8.67 4.11
CA VAL A 105 -6.12 -8.15 4.38
C VAL A 105 -6.26 -6.73 3.83
N VAL A 106 -5.31 -5.84 4.10
CA VAL A 106 -5.37 -4.46 3.60
C VAL A 106 -5.29 -4.39 2.08
N ALA A 107 -4.47 -5.24 1.45
CA ALA A 107 -4.41 -5.34 -0.01
C ALA A 107 -5.71 -5.90 -0.61
N ALA A 108 -6.38 -6.83 0.08
CA ALA A 108 -7.67 -7.35 -0.34
C ALA A 108 -8.76 -6.27 -0.26
N VAL A 109 -8.76 -5.47 0.81
CA VAL A 109 -9.65 -4.30 0.93
C VAL A 109 -9.42 -3.32 -0.22
N LEU A 110 -8.16 -3.01 -0.55
CA LEU A 110 -7.84 -2.13 -1.67
C LEU A 110 -8.36 -2.67 -3.01
N ALA A 111 -8.23 -3.98 -3.25
CA ALA A 111 -8.76 -4.64 -4.45
C ALA A 111 -10.29 -4.57 -4.52
N ILE A 112 -10.99 -4.75 -3.40
CA ILE A 112 -12.45 -4.61 -3.32
C ILE A 112 -12.86 -3.17 -3.64
N VAL A 113 -12.20 -2.18 -3.05
CA VAL A 113 -12.46 -0.75 -3.30
C VAL A 113 -12.27 -0.42 -4.78
N ALA A 114 -11.17 -0.88 -5.40
CA ALA A 114 -10.94 -0.69 -6.83
C ALA A 114 -11.98 -1.42 -7.71
N ALA A 115 -12.47 -2.58 -7.28
CA ALA A 115 -13.52 -3.31 -7.99
C ALA A 115 -14.87 -2.59 -7.92
N ILE A 116 -15.20 -1.97 -6.78
CA ILE A 116 -16.41 -1.15 -6.62
C ILE A 116 -16.36 0.07 -7.54
N ASP A 117 -15.21 0.75 -7.62
CA ASP A 117 -14.99 1.88 -8.53
C ASP A 117 -15.17 1.46 -10.00
N PHE A 118 -14.53 0.35 -10.38
CA PHE A 118 -14.67 -0.19 -11.74
C PHE A 118 -16.11 -0.59 -12.07
N ALA A 119 -16.82 -1.25 -11.14
CA ALA A 119 -18.22 -1.62 -11.32
C ALA A 119 -19.12 -0.39 -11.45
N SER A 120 -18.89 0.65 -10.65
CA SER A 120 -19.62 1.92 -10.73
C SER A 120 -19.46 2.55 -12.12
N ALA A 121 -18.24 2.53 -12.66
CA ALA A 121 -17.97 3.03 -14.00
C ALA A 121 -18.57 2.18 -15.12
N MET A 122 -18.66 0.85 -14.95
CA MET A 122 -19.34 -0.01 -15.91
C MET A 122 -20.85 0.18 -15.92
N LEU A 123 -21.45 0.41 -14.76
CA LEU A 123 -22.90 0.63 -14.60
C LEU A 123 -23.32 2.05 -14.97
N GLY A 124 -22.38 3.01 -14.98
CA GLY A 124 -22.67 4.43 -15.19
C GLY A 124 -23.33 5.10 -13.99
N GLU A 125 -23.41 4.39 -12.86
CA GLU A 125 -24.01 4.85 -11.60
C GLU A 125 -23.03 4.60 -10.45
N ALA A 126 -22.88 5.59 -9.57
CA ALA A 126 -22.01 5.46 -8.40
C ALA A 126 -22.63 4.50 -7.37
N LEU A 127 -22.04 3.31 -7.22
CA LEU A 127 -22.45 2.34 -6.18
C LEU A 127 -22.13 2.86 -4.78
N VAL A 128 -21.03 3.61 -4.67
CA VAL A 128 -20.55 4.27 -3.46
C VAL A 128 -20.08 5.65 -3.87
N GLU A 129 -20.30 6.65 -3.01
CA GLU A 129 -19.84 8.01 -3.28
C GLU A 129 -18.31 8.01 -3.49
N PRO A 130 -17.79 8.60 -4.60
CA PRO A 130 -16.38 8.52 -4.95
C PRO A 130 -15.42 8.99 -3.85
N GLY A 131 -15.85 9.94 -3.02
CA GLY A 131 -15.09 10.42 -1.87
C GLY A 131 -14.77 9.34 -0.83
N TYR A 132 -15.70 8.40 -0.57
CA TYR A 132 -15.45 7.29 0.36
C TYR A 132 -14.52 6.24 -0.25
N VAL A 133 -14.62 5.99 -1.55
CA VAL A 133 -13.72 5.09 -2.30
C VAL A 133 -12.28 5.62 -2.27
N ALA A 134 -12.12 6.94 -2.48
CA ALA A 134 -10.84 7.62 -2.37
C ALA A 134 -10.27 7.58 -0.93
N ALA A 135 -11.10 7.84 0.08
CA ALA A 135 -10.66 7.78 1.47
C ALA A 135 -10.24 6.37 1.91
N ALA A 136 -10.99 5.34 1.51
CA ALA A 136 -10.67 3.95 1.81
C ALA A 136 -9.35 3.51 1.16
N SER A 137 -9.16 3.86 -0.12
CA SER A 137 -7.90 3.58 -0.82
C SER A 137 -6.71 4.34 -0.21
N ALA A 138 -6.90 5.61 0.16
CA ALA A 138 -5.88 6.42 0.84
C ALA A 138 -5.43 5.81 2.17
N LEU A 139 -6.36 5.28 2.97
CA LEU A 139 -6.04 4.53 4.20
C LEU A 139 -5.19 3.29 3.88
N CYS A 140 -5.61 2.49 2.89
CA CYS A 140 -4.90 1.28 2.48
C CYS A 140 -3.48 1.59 1.98
N ALA A 141 -3.31 2.61 1.15
CA ALA A 141 -2.01 3.01 0.63
C ALA A 141 -1.11 3.61 1.70
N GLY A 142 -1.66 4.42 2.61
CA GLY A 142 -0.92 4.91 3.78
C GLY A 142 -0.36 3.75 4.60
N PHE A 143 -1.20 2.76 4.92
CA PHE A 143 -0.80 1.57 5.68
C PHE A 143 0.28 0.75 4.97
N LEU A 144 0.04 0.36 3.72
CA LEU A 144 0.96 -0.50 2.96
C LEU A 144 2.27 0.22 2.63
N GLY A 145 2.20 1.48 2.21
CA GLY A 145 3.37 2.30 1.87
C GLY A 145 4.28 2.55 3.07
N TYR A 146 3.75 3.03 4.20
CA TYR A 146 4.58 3.31 5.37
C TYR A 146 5.12 2.05 6.04
N ARG A 147 4.37 0.95 6.03
CA ARG A 147 4.87 -0.34 6.53
C ARG A 147 6.11 -0.76 5.77
N VAL A 148 6.06 -0.73 4.44
CA VAL A 148 7.19 -1.05 3.56
C VAL A 148 8.36 -0.10 3.76
N LEU A 149 8.09 1.21 3.83
CA LEU A 149 9.11 2.24 4.04
C LEU A 149 9.88 2.01 5.35
N VAL A 150 9.18 1.71 6.44
CA VAL A 150 9.81 1.41 7.74
C VAL A 150 10.69 0.16 7.66
N ILE A 151 10.21 -0.90 7.01
CA ILE A 151 11.00 -2.14 6.86
C ILE A 151 12.25 -1.89 6.01
N ALA A 152 12.11 -1.17 4.90
CA ALA A 152 13.23 -0.79 4.04
C ALA A 152 14.26 0.07 4.78
N LEU A 153 13.82 1.09 5.51
CA LEU A 153 14.72 1.94 6.33
C LEU A 153 15.45 1.13 7.41
N ARG A 154 14.77 0.16 8.05
CA ARG A 154 15.38 -0.72 9.05
C ARG A 154 16.38 -1.70 8.46
N ALA A 155 16.15 -2.15 7.21
CA ALA A 155 17.07 -3.02 6.50
C ALA A 155 18.34 -2.29 6.02
N VAL A 156 18.23 -0.99 5.68
CA VAL A 156 19.36 -0.16 5.22
C VAL A 156 20.17 0.43 6.38
N ARG A 157 19.56 0.70 7.55
CA ARG A 157 20.28 1.30 8.69
C ARG A 157 21.45 0.41 9.13
N PRO A 158 22.68 0.95 9.23
CA PRO A 158 23.84 0.20 9.71
C PRO A 158 23.60 -0.27 11.14
N ALA A 159 24.13 -1.46 11.46
CA ALA A 159 24.17 -1.89 12.85
C ALA A 159 25.04 -0.87 13.56
N ARG A 160 24.57 -0.33 14.68
CA ARG A 160 25.39 0.57 15.50
C ARG A 160 26.65 -0.22 15.83
N THR A 161 27.77 0.17 15.24
CA THR A 161 29.08 -0.39 15.57
C THR A 161 29.25 -0.12 17.05
N GLU A 162 29.12 -1.16 17.88
CA GLU A 162 29.70 -1.09 19.22
C GLU A 162 31.18 -0.81 18.99
N ILE A 163 31.59 0.41 19.35
CA ILE A 163 32.98 0.82 19.35
C ILE A 163 33.64 -0.09 20.38
N SER A 164 34.30 -1.16 19.92
CA SER A 164 35.18 -1.96 20.74
C SER A 164 36.19 -1.01 21.37
N ARG A 165 36.04 -0.76 22.67
CA ARG A 165 37.04 -0.11 23.50
C ARG A 165 38.26 -1.05 23.52
N PRO A 166 39.45 -0.61 23.06
CA PRO A 166 40.66 -1.35 23.35
C PRO A 166 40.91 -1.26 24.86
N ALA A 167 41.10 -2.42 25.49
CA ALA A 167 41.61 -2.56 26.86
C ALA A 167 43.14 -2.54 26.84
#